data_AF-A0A3A0A3J6-F1
#
_entry.id   AF-A0A3A0A3J6-F1
#
_cell.length_a   1.000
_cell.length_b   1.000
_cell.length_c   1.000
_cell.angle_alpha   90.00
_cell.angle_beta   90.00
_cell.angle_gamma   90.00
#
_symmetry.space_group_name_H-M   'P 1'
#
loop_
_entity.id
_entity.type
_entity.pdbx_description
1 polymer ?
#
loop_
_entity_poly.entity_id
_entity_poly.type
_entity_poly.pdbx_seq_one_letter_code
_entity_poly.pdbx_strand_id
1 'polypeptide(L)'
;MTLAADLKPTIHEDPAFRQAMADLHTGEWQRAIAAFEALSERYPNNRAVARALEEARFKAGLDAQVKIRPKQWVFPWSGRLLRLALVAAILVLVVAGAISLRRSMAAALAAAETARHHAQLLAEGNNLLAAGDFDGAEARFNELLALAPDHEGAMAGLANVETARQLLARYNEAVALQEGGDCSAALVVFGELSLQKTNYRDVNERVVQCTRNLDIGTMLKDADV
;
A
#
# COMPACT_ATOMS: atom_id res chain seq x y z
N MET A 1 112.15 33.15 24.66
CA MET A 1 111.67 32.76 23.33
C MET A 1 110.39 31.97 23.51
N THR A 2 109.31 32.56 23.02
CA THR A 2 107.92 32.12 23.04
C THR A 2 107.73 30.85 22.20
N LEU A 3 107.15 29.82 22.77
CA LEU A 3 106.40 28.80 22.02
C LEU A 3 105.08 28.62 22.75
N ALA A 4 104.12 29.44 22.32
CA ALA A 4 102.72 29.28 22.67
C ALA A 4 102.33 27.84 22.34
N ALA A 5 101.85 27.14 23.36
CA ALA A 5 101.19 25.86 23.22
C ALA A 5 99.99 26.07 22.27
N ASP A 6 100.10 25.55 21.05
CA ASP A 6 99.01 25.50 20.08
C ASP A 6 98.05 24.38 20.52
N LEU A 7 97.35 24.61 21.64
CA LEU A 7 96.18 23.84 22.04
C LEU A 7 95.08 24.15 21.04
N LYS A 8 95.01 23.37 19.96
CA LYS A 8 93.81 23.31 19.13
C LYS A 8 92.65 22.95 20.05
N PRO A 9 91.65 23.83 20.25
CA PRO A 9 90.54 23.55 21.14
C PRO A 9 89.87 22.27 20.68
N THR A 10 89.60 21.37 21.61
CA THR A 10 88.89 20.14 21.28
C THR A 10 87.51 20.52 20.76
N ILE A 11 86.99 19.79 19.77
CA ILE A 11 85.74 20.19 19.07
C ILE A 11 84.54 20.28 20.01
N HIS A 12 84.60 19.62 21.17
CA HIS A 12 83.60 19.73 22.23
C HIS A 12 83.64 21.05 23.03
N GLU A 13 84.74 21.79 22.97
CA GLU A 13 84.91 23.11 23.61
C GLU A 13 84.43 24.26 22.70
N ASP A 14 84.27 24.00 21.39
CA ASP A 14 83.76 24.99 20.45
C ASP A 14 82.31 25.39 20.82
N PRO A 15 82.03 26.68 21.08
CA PRO A 15 80.67 27.15 21.36
C PRO A 15 79.70 26.81 20.23
N ALA A 16 80.16 26.77 18.97
CA ALA A 16 79.31 26.41 17.83
C ALA A 16 78.89 24.93 17.88
N PHE A 17 79.76 24.02 18.34
CA PHE A 17 79.39 22.60 18.50
C PHE A 17 78.36 22.41 19.62
N ARG A 18 78.52 23.11 20.75
CA ARG A 18 77.54 23.07 21.84
C ARG A 18 76.18 23.64 21.44
N GLN A 19 76.16 24.72 20.67
CA GLN A 19 74.93 25.31 20.16
C GLN A 19 74.23 24.36 19.17
N ALA A 20 74.98 23.78 18.22
CA ALA A 20 74.42 22.82 17.26
C ALA A 20 73.83 21.58 17.95
N MET A 21 74.47 21.10 19.03
CA MET A 21 73.91 20.03 19.87
C MET A 21 72.65 20.46 20.61
N ALA A 22 72.57 21.70 21.09
CA ALA A 22 71.34 22.22 21.72
C ALA A 22 70.17 22.25 20.72
N ASP A 23 70.40 22.75 19.51
CA ASP A 23 69.40 22.78 18.43
C ASP A 23 68.93 21.36 18.05
N LEU A 24 69.84 20.38 18.11
CA LEU A 24 69.53 18.96 17.90
C LEU A 24 68.62 18.40 19.01
N HIS A 25 68.76 18.86 20.26
CA HIS A 25 67.92 18.43 21.37
C HIS A 25 66.57 19.14 21.43
N THR A 26 66.47 20.39 20.95
CA THR A 26 65.20 21.15 20.92
C THR A 26 64.30 20.79 19.75
N GLY A 27 64.74 19.91 18.84
CA GLY A 27 63.96 19.49 17.67
C GLY A 27 63.99 20.49 16.52
N GLU A 28 64.89 21.47 16.57
CA GLU A 28 65.10 22.47 15.52
C GLU A 28 66.03 21.88 14.45
N TRP A 29 65.60 20.78 13.81
CA TRP A 29 66.45 19.95 12.95
C TRP A 29 67.13 20.73 11.83
N GLN A 30 66.42 21.71 11.24
CA GLN A 30 66.95 22.50 10.13
C GLN A 30 68.10 23.44 10.55
N ARG A 31 68.04 23.99 11.76
CA ARG A 31 69.11 24.84 12.31
C ARG A 31 70.30 24.01 12.74
N ALA A 32 70.05 22.86 13.36
CA ALA A 32 71.09 21.90 13.75
C ALA A 32 71.90 21.42 12.54
N ILE A 33 71.22 21.06 11.43
CA ILE A 33 71.88 20.63 10.18
C ILE A 33 72.81 21.73 9.64
N ALA A 34 72.33 22.96 9.53
CA ALA A 34 73.13 24.08 9.01
C ALA A 34 74.36 24.38 9.90
N ALA A 35 74.20 24.31 11.22
CA ALA A 35 75.29 24.52 12.16
C ALA A 35 76.35 23.39 12.08
N PHE A 36 75.93 22.13 11.93
CA PHE A 36 76.87 21.01 11.74
C PHE A 36 77.53 21.01 10.35
N GLU A 37 76.88 21.50 9.30
CA GLU A 37 77.49 21.70 7.98
C GLU A 37 78.62 22.74 8.04
N ALA A 38 78.39 23.90 8.67
CA ALA A 38 79.42 24.92 8.86
C ALA A 38 80.61 24.40 9.71
N LEU A 39 80.32 23.56 10.71
CA LEU A 39 81.36 22.89 11.51
C LEU A 39 82.14 21.85 10.69
N SER A 40 81.49 21.19 9.73
CA SER A 40 82.14 20.20 8.85
C SER A 40 83.12 20.85 7.86
N GLU A 41 82.85 22.08 7.42
CA GLU A 41 83.76 22.87 6.58
C GLU A 41 85.00 23.33 7.36
N ARG A 42 84.82 23.72 8.63
CA ARG A 42 85.91 24.20 9.49
C ARG A 42 86.78 23.07 10.07
N TYR A 43 86.18 21.90 10.30
CA TYR A 43 86.86 20.70 10.78
C TYR A 43 86.67 19.51 9.83
N PRO A 44 87.23 19.59 8.60
CA PRO A 44 87.17 18.49 7.67
C PRO A 44 87.89 17.29 8.30
N ASN A 45 87.28 16.11 8.22
CA ASN A 45 87.76 14.82 8.77
C ASN A 45 87.44 14.52 10.27
N ASN A 46 86.60 15.32 10.95
CA ASN A 46 86.11 14.94 12.28
C ASN A 46 84.87 14.01 12.21
N ARG A 47 85.02 12.78 12.70
CA ARG A 47 83.95 11.76 12.80
C ARG A 47 82.81 12.14 13.75
N ALA A 48 83.02 13.02 14.73
CA ALA A 48 81.98 13.43 15.66
C ALA A 48 80.95 14.35 14.99
N VAL A 49 81.42 15.36 14.24
CA VAL A 49 80.54 16.29 13.50
C VAL A 49 79.81 15.58 12.36
N ALA A 50 80.50 14.69 11.63
CA ALA A 50 79.89 13.90 10.56
C ALA A 50 78.71 13.04 11.05
N ARG A 51 78.88 12.35 12.20
CA ARG A 51 77.80 11.55 12.80
C ARG A 51 76.62 12.42 13.28
N ALA A 52 76.91 13.54 13.92
CA ALA A 52 75.87 14.46 14.39
C ALA A 52 75.05 15.06 13.23
N LEU A 53 75.70 15.37 12.10
CA LEU A 53 75.04 15.85 10.89
C LEU A 53 74.13 14.80 10.26
N GLU A 54 74.59 13.55 10.16
CA GLU A 54 73.76 12.44 9.65
C GLU A 54 72.54 12.19 10.54
N GLU A 55 72.72 12.23 11.86
CA GLU A 55 71.61 12.08 12.82
C GLU A 55 70.59 13.21 12.69
N ALA A 56 71.04 14.45 12.55
CA ALA A 56 70.17 15.61 12.37
C ALA A 56 69.35 15.49 11.07
N ARG A 57 69.99 15.09 9.95
CA ARG A 57 69.33 14.88 8.66
C ARG A 57 68.33 13.73 8.68
N PHE A 58 68.67 12.64 9.38
CA PHE A 58 67.76 11.51 9.54
C PHE A 58 66.49 11.91 10.31
N LYS A 59 66.64 12.63 11.43
CA LYS A 59 65.50 13.12 12.22
C LYS A 59 64.65 14.14 11.45
N ALA A 60 65.27 15.04 10.69
CA ALA A 60 64.55 15.95 9.81
C ALA A 60 63.73 15.21 8.73
N GLY A 61 64.27 14.12 8.17
CA GLY A 61 63.58 13.28 7.19
C GLY A 61 62.37 12.54 7.78
N LEU A 62 62.48 12.06 9.03
CA LEU A 62 61.36 11.47 9.75
C LEU A 62 60.26 12.50 10.04
N ASP A 63 60.64 13.69 10.48
CA ASP A 63 59.69 14.77 10.79
C ASP A 63 58.99 15.29 9.52
N ALA A 64 59.69 15.34 8.39
CA ALA A 64 59.12 15.67 7.09
C ALA A 64 58.10 14.62 6.59
N GLN A 65 58.26 13.35 6.96
CA GLN A 65 57.27 12.30 6.68
C GLN A 65 56.07 12.35 7.64
N VAL A 66 56.25 12.89 8.85
CA VAL A 66 55.18 13.17 9.82
C VAL A 66 54.66 14.59 9.64
N LYS A 67 54.38 15.00 8.39
CA LYS A 67 53.67 16.24 8.11
C LYS A 67 52.19 16.05 8.46
N ILE A 68 51.83 16.41 9.69
CA ILE A 68 50.47 16.36 10.25
C ILE A 68 49.52 17.08 9.28
N ARG A 69 48.71 16.31 8.54
CA ARG A 69 47.59 16.83 7.76
C ARG A 69 46.61 17.51 8.74
N PRO A 70 46.16 18.74 8.47
CA PRO A 70 45.25 19.44 9.37
C PRO A 70 43.95 18.63 9.51
N LYS A 71 43.63 18.35 10.78
CA LYS A 71 42.36 17.92 11.37
C LYS A 71 41.17 17.86 10.41
N GLN A 72 41.10 16.82 9.58
CA GLN A 72 39.83 16.36 9.04
C GLN A 72 39.15 15.61 10.19
N TRP A 73 38.02 16.13 10.67
CA TRP A 73 37.18 15.44 11.63
C TRP A 73 36.52 14.27 10.90
N VAL A 74 37.28 13.19 10.66
CA VAL A 74 36.78 11.93 10.13
C VAL A 74 36.08 11.21 11.26
N PHE A 75 34.95 11.75 11.70
CA PHE A 75 34.06 11.07 12.63
C PHE A 75 33.51 9.84 11.88
N PRO A 76 33.75 8.59 12.35
CA PRO A 76 33.48 7.34 11.63
C PRO A 76 31.98 6.97 11.62
N TRP A 77 31.11 7.97 11.54
CA TRP A 77 29.66 7.81 11.62
C TRP A 77 29.02 7.52 10.27
N SER A 78 29.73 7.69 9.15
CA SER A 78 29.17 7.37 7.82
C SER A 78 28.66 5.93 7.74
N GLY A 79 29.39 4.95 8.29
CA GLY A 79 28.95 3.55 8.33
C GLY A 79 27.83 3.27 9.33
N ARG A 80 27.81 3.94 10.49
CA ARG A 80 26.76 3.74 11.52
C ARG A 80 25.45 4.44 11.13
N LEU A 81 25.54 5.66 10.61
CA LEU A 81 24.41 6.42 10.07
C LEU A 81 23.81 5.74 8.85
N LEU A 82 24.63 5.18 7.95
CA LEU A 82 24.14 4.40 6.82
C LEU A 82 23.36 3.15 7.28
N ARG A 83 23.87 2.42 8.28
CA ARG A 83 23.16 1.28 8.88
C ARG A 83 21.84 1.70 9.53
N LEU A 84 21.83 2.81 10.28
CA LEU A 84 20.61 3.35 10.89
C LEU A 84 19.60 3.79 9.82
N ALA A 85 20.05 4.43 8.74
CA ALA A 85 19.21 4.82 7.62
C ALA A 85 18.62 3.60 6.90
N LEU A 86 19.39 2.52 6.72
CA LEU A 86 18.91 1.25 6.16
C LEU A 86 17.84 0.61 7.04
N VAL A 87 18.06 0.55 8.36
CA VAL A 87 17.08 0.03 9.32
C VAL A 87 15.81 0.87 9.33
N ALA A 88 15.95 2.21 9.30
CA ALA A 88 14.82 3.13 9.21
C ALA A 88 14.04 2.93 7.90
N ALA A 89 14.72 2.76 6.77
CA ALA A 89 14.09 2.48 5.48
C ALA A 89 13.31 1.16 5.49
N ILE A 90 13.88 0.10 6.07
CA ILE A 90 13.20 -1.20 6.25
C ILE A 90 11.97 -1.02 7.15
N LEU A 91 12.08 -0.32 8.27
CA LEU A 91 10.95 -0.02 9.16
C LEU A 91 9.85 0.74 8.42
N VAL A 92 10.21 1.76 7.63
CA VAL A 92 9.25 2.51 6.81
C VAL A 92 8.57 1.60 5.80
N LEU A 93 9.30 0.70 5.13
CA LEU A 93 8.72 -0.28 4.20
C LEU A 93 7.78 -1.27 4.90
N VAL A 94 8.13 -1.75 6.09
CA VAL A 94 7.27 -2.64 6.89
C VAL A 94 6.00 -1.91 7.32
N VAL A 95 6.11 -0.68 7.81
CA VAL A 95 4.97 0.15 8.22
C VAL A 95 4.10 0.50 7.02
N ALA A 96 4.70 0.91 5.90
CA ALA A 96 3.97 1.21 4.66
C ALA A 96 3.26 -0.03 4.12
N GLY A 97 3.92 -1.19 4.14
CA GLY A 97 3.32 -2.48 3.79
C GLY A 97 2.14 -2.83 4.69
N ALA A 98 2.30 -2.67 6.01
CA ALA A 98 1.22 -2.92 6.97
C ALA A 98 0.03 -1.97 6.80
N ILE A 99 0.28 -0.67 6.53
CA ILE A 99 -0.78 0.31 6.25
C ILE A 99 -1.51 -0.04 4.94
N SER A 100 -0.75 -0.41 3.90
CA SER A 100 -1.31 -0.81 2.61
C SER A 100 -2.21 -2.04 2.75
N LEU A 101 -1.75 -3.09 3.43
CA LEU A 101 -2.55 -4.29 3.70
C LEU A 101 -3.80 -3.98 4.52
N ARG A 102 -3.68 -3.16 5.58
CA ARG A 102 -4.83 -2.78 6.42
C ARG A 102 -5.88 -2.00 5.64
N ARG A 103 -5.47 -1.06 4.77
CA ARG A 103 -6.41 -0.31 3.92
C ARG A 103 -7.12 -1.21 2.92
N SER A 104 -6.39 -2.11 2.27
CA SER A 104 -6.97 -3.08 1.32
C SER A 104 -7.96 -4.03 2.01
N MET A 105 -7.62 -4.52 3.21
CA MET A 105 -8.53 -5.38 3.99
C MET A 105 -9.76 -4.62 4.48
N ALA A 106 -9.61 -3.38 4.95
CA ALA A 106 -10.74 -2.56 5.39
C ALA A 106 -11.70 -2.25 4.22
N ALA A 107 -11.16 -1.95 3.03
CA ALA A 107 -11.97 -1.74 1.82
C ALA A 107 -12.69 -3.02 1.38
N ALA A 108 -12.02 -4.18 1.46
CA ALA A 108 -12.64 -5.46 1.14
C ALA A 108 -13.78 -5.84 2.11
N LEU A 109 -13.61 -5.58 3.41
CA LEU A 109 -14.67 -5.80 4.40
C LEU A 109 -15.86 -4.86 4.19
N ALA A 110 -15.61 -3.56 3.97
CA ALA A 110 -16.67 -2.59 3.69
C ALA A 110 -17.45 -2.94 2.41
N ALA A 111 -16.76 -3.36 1.34
CA ALA A 111 -17.40 -3.82 0.11
C ALA A 111 -18.19 -5.13 0.30
N ALA A 112 -17.71 -6.03 1.17
CA ALA A 112 -18.44 -7.25 1.51
C ALA A 112 -19.70 -6.97 2.32
N GLU A 113 -19.67 -5.99 3.23
CA GLU A 113 -20.85 -5.58 4.00
C GLU A 113 -21.93 -4.96 3.10
N THR A 114 -21.56 -4.06 2.19
CA THR A 114 -22.52 -3.47 1.24
C THR A 114 -23.10 -4.53 0.30
N ALA A 115 -22.26 -5.43 -0.22
CA ALA A 115 -22.72 -6.54 -1.06
C ALA A 115 -23.69 -7.47 -0.32
N ARG A 116 -23.44 -7.77 0.96
CA ARG A 116 -24.36 -8.56 1.79
C ARG A 116 -25.68 -7.85 2.01
N HIS A 117 -25.63 -6.57 2.34
CA HIS A 117 -26.84 -5.76 2.55
C HIS A 117 -27.68 -5.71 1.26
N HIS A 118 -27.05 -5.50 0.10
CA HIS A 118 -27.74 -5.52 -1.19
C HIS A 118 -28.36 -6.90 -1.48
N ALA A 119 -27.62 -7.98 -1.23
CA ALA A 119 -28.11 -9.34 -1.42
C ALA A 119 -29.29 -9.67 -0.47
N GLN A 120 -29.28 -9.15 0.75
CA GLN A 120 -30.38 -9.30 1.71
C GLN A 120 -31.64 -8.61 1.20
N LEU A 121 -31.56 -7.33 0.81
CA LEU A 121 -32.70 -6.59 0.24
C LEU A 121 -33.26 -7.28 -1.00
N LEU A 122 -32.38 -7.78 -1.88
CA LEU A 122 -32.79 -8.51 -3.08
C LEU A 122 -33.52 -9.81 -2.72
N ALA A 123 -32.99 -10.57 -1.77
CA ALA A 123 -33.61 -11.82 -1.32
C ALA A 123 -34.96 -11.57 -0.63
N GLU A 124 -35.06 -10.53 0.21
CA GLU A 124 -36.31 -10.12 0.84
C GLU A 124 -37.37 -9.72 -0.18
N GLY A 125 -37.01 -8.88 -1.16
CA GLY A 125 -37.91 -8.50 -2.25
C GLY A 125 -38.41 -9.71 -3.05
N ASN A 126 -37.52 -10.65 -3.36
CA ASN A 126 -37.89 -11.89 -4.05
C ASN A 126 -38.82 -12.79 -3.21
N ASN A 127 -38.58 -12.87 -1.90
CA ASN A 127 -39.43 -13.64 -0.99
C ASN A 127 -40.83 -13.03 -0.88
N LEU A 128 -40.93 -11.69 -0.81
CA LEU A 128 -42.20 -10.96 -0.79
C LEU A 128 -42.96 -11.14 -2.11
N LEU A 129 -42.25 -11.07 -3.25
CA LEU A 129 -42.82 -11.34 -4.57
C LEU A 129 -43.38 -12.76 -4.64
N ALA A 130 -42.64 -13.75 -4.14
CA ALA A 130 -43.10 -15.15 -4.10
C ALA A 130 -44.29 -15.36 -3.15
N ALA A 131 -44.37 -14.59 -2.06
CA ALA A 131 -45.50 -14.57 -1.14
C ALA A 131 -46.73 -13.83 -1.72
N GLY A 132 -46.59 -13.11 -2.83
CA GLY A 132 -47.65 -12.30 -3.43
C GLY A 132 -47.82 -10.92 -2.81
N ASP A 133 -46.92 -10.51 -1.91
CA ASP A 133 -46.85 -9.16 -1.37
C ASP A 133 -46.09 -8.25 -2.34
N PHE A 134 -46.81 -7.76 -3.35
CA PHE A 134 -46.25 -6.96 -4.42
C PHE A 134 -45.79 -5.58 -3.95
N ASP A 135 -46.52 -4.96 -3.02
CA ASP A 135 -46.19 -3.65 -2.48
C ASP A 135 -44.93 -3.72 -1.61
N GLY A 136 -44.83 -4.76 -0.76
CA GLY A 136 -43.64 -5.04 0.02
C GLY A 136 -42.42 -5.35 -0.86
N ALA A 137 -42.61 -6.17 -1.90
CA ALA A 137 -41.53 -6.51 -2.84
C ALA A 137 -41.00 -5.27 -3.57
N GLU A 138 -41.90 -4.43 -4.11
CA GLU A 138 -41.56 -3.18 -4.78
C GLU A 138 -40.79 -2.24 -3.84
N ALA A 139 -41.23 -2.11 -2.59
CA ALA A 139 -40.53 -1.28 -1.60
C ALA A 139 -39.08 -1.73 -1.40
N ARG A 140 -38.82 -3.04 -1.27
CA ARG A 140 -37.46 -3.58 -1.10
C ARG A 140 -36.58 -3.42 -2.32
N PHE A 141 -37.12 -3.63 -3.52
CA PHE A 141 -36.37 -3.40 -4.76
C PHE A 141 -36.07 -1.92 -4.98
N ASN A 142 -37.02 -1.02 -4.69
CA ASN A 142 -36.80 0.43 -4.76
C ASN A 142 -35.77 0.90 -3.72
N GLU A 143 -35.79 0.36 -2.51
CA GLU A 143 -34.76 0.61 -1.49
C GLU A 143 -33.37 0.20 -2.00
N LEU A 144 -33.27 -0.95 -2.66
CA LEU A 144 -32.02 -1.41 -3.27
C LEU A 144 -31.58 -0.52 -4.44
N LEU A 145 -32.50 -0.06 -5.29
CA LEU A 145 -32.19 0.87 -6.38
C LEU A 145 -31.81 2.27 -5.89
N ALA A 146 -32.34 2.72 -4.75
CA ALA A 146 -31.92 3.97 -4.14
C ALA A 146 -30.44 3.91 -3.69
N LEU A 147 -29.96 2.73 -3.27
CA LEU A 147 -28.56 2.51 -2.89
C LEU A 147 -27.67 2.22 -4.11
N ALA A 148 -28.18 1.47 -5.09
CA ALA A 148 -27.48 1.07 -6.31
C ALA A 148 -28.43 1.20 -7.52
N PRO A 149 -28.47 2.39 -8.17
CA PRO A 149 -29.41 2.67 -9.26
C PRO A 149 -29.33 1.71 -10.45
N ASP A 150 -28.13 1.16 -10.71
CA ASP A 150 -27.89 0.24 -11.83
C ASP A 150 -27.95 -1.24 -11.42
N HIS A 151 -28.57 -1.56 -10.28
CA HIS A 151 -28.63 -2.94 -9.81
C HIS A 151 -29.61 -3.79 -10.63
N GLU A 152 -29.06 -4.57 -11.58
CA GLU A 152 -29.82 -5.41 -12.51
C GLU A 152 -30.87 -6.32 -11.84
N GLY A 153 -30.51 -6.94 -10.71
CA GLY A 153 -31.41 -7.82 -9.97
C GLY A 153 -32.67 -7.12 -9.45
N ALA A 154 -32.53 -5.88 -8.97
CA ALA A 154 -33.66 -5.10 -8.47
C ALA A 154 -34.54 -4.57 -9.59
N MET A 155 -33.94 -4.12 -10.71
CA MET A 155 -34.70 -3.71 -11.90
C MET A 155 -35.53 -4.88 -12.47
N ALA A 156 -34.92 -6.07 -12.57
CA ALA A 156 -35.62 -7.28 -12.97
C ALA A 156 -36.72 -7.66 -11.96
N GLY A 157 -36.44 -7.50 -10.66
CA GLY A 157 -37.41 -7.70 -9.58
C GLY A 157 -38.67 -6.83 -9.75
N LEU A 158 -38.50 -5.52 -10.00
CA LEU A 158 -39.61 -4.61 -10.27
C LEU A 158 -40.41 -4.97 -11.53
N ALA A 159 -39.72 -5.34 -12.61
CA ALA A 159 -40.41 -5.81 -13.82
C ALA A 159 -41.26 -7.07 -13.56
N ASN A 160 -40.75 -7.97 -12.71
CA ASN A 160 -41.50 -9.15 -12.29
C ASN A 160 -42.70 -8.80 -11.39
N VAL A 161 -42.56 -7.82 -10.48
CA VAL A 161 -43.68 -7.31 -9.68
C VAL A 161 -44.80 -6.78 -10.57
N GLU A 162 -44.46 -5.95 -11.55
CA GLU A 162 -45.44 -5.37 -12.47
C GLU A 162 -46.16 -6.45 -13.29
N THR A 163 -45.40 -7.41 -13.83
CA THR A 163 -45.97 -8.56 -14.56
C THR A 163 -46.90 -9.38 -13.67
N ALA A 164 -46.51 -9.62 -12.41
CA ALA A 164 -47.33 -10.36 -11.45
C ALA A 164 -48.62 -9.64 -11.06
N ARG A 165 -48.56 -8.30 -10.90
CA ARG A 165 -49.75 -7.46 -10.66
C ARG A 165 -50.72 -7.50 -11.82
N GLN A 166 -50.23 -7.36 -13.05
CA GLN A 166 -51.06 -7.44 -14.25
C GLN A 166 -51.76 -8.81 -14.37
N LEU A 167 -51.03 -9.88 -14.09
CA LEU A 167 -51.58 -11.24 -14.12
C LEU A 167 -52.66 -11.43 -13.03
N LEU A 168 -52.43 -10.90 -11.83
CA LEU A 168 -53.42 -10.91 -10.75
C LEU A 168 -54.67 -10.10 -11.11
N ALA A 169 -54.50 -8.92 -11.72
CA ALA A 169 -55.61 -8.06 -12.11
C ALA A 169 -56.51 -8.76 -13.15
N ARG A 170 -55.93 -9.35 -14.19
CA ARG A 170 -56.65 -10.14 -15.19
C ARG A 170 -57.35 -11.36 -14.59
N TYR A 171 -56.70 -12.01 -13.62
CA TYR A 171 -57.32 -13.12 -12.91
C TYR A 171 -58.54 -12.68 -12.10
N ASN A 172 -58.44 -11.56 -11.38
CA ASN A 172 -59.56 -11.02 -10.61
C ASN A 172 -60.71 -10.57 -11.53
N GLU A 173 -60.40 -10.03 -12.72
CA GLU A 173 -61.39 -9.71 -13.75
C GLU A 173 -62.14 -10.98 -14.21
N ALA A 174 -61.41 -12.04 -14.56
CA ALA A 174 -62.01 -13.31 -14.98
C ALA A 174 -62.88 -13.94 -13.88
N VAL A 175 -62.43 -13.87 -12.62
CA VAL A 175 -63.21 -14.34 -11.46
C VAL A 175 -64.47 -13.50 -11.29
N ALA A 176 -64.41 -12.18 -11.42
CA ALA A 176 -65.58 -11.31 -11.32
C ALA A 176 -66.60 -11.59 -12.45
N LEU A 177 -66.14 -11.87 -13.67
CA LEU A 177 -67.01 -12.28 -14.78
C LEU A 177 -67.69 -13.62 -14.50
N GLN A 178 -66.94 -14.60 -13.99
CA GLN A 178 -67.47 -15.91 -13.60
C GLN A 178 -68.53 -15.78 -12.49
N GLU A 179 -68.23 -15.02 -11.44
CA GLU A 179 -69.15 -14.77 -10.32
C GLU A 179 -70.37 -13.93 -10.74
N GLY A 180 -70.21 -13.07 -11.74
CA GLY A 180 -71.29 -12.35 -12.40
C GLY A 180 -72.16 -13.21 -13.32
N GLY A 181 -71.82 -14.49 -13.51
CA GLY A 181 -72.55 -15.44 -14.35
C GLY A 181 -72.16 -15.42 -15.84
N ASP A 182 -71.27 -14.54 -16.26
CA ASP A 182 -70.78 -14.48 -17.64
C ASP A 182 -69.60 -15.46 -17.84
N CYS A 183 -69.93 -16.75 -17.83
CA CYS A 183 -68.96 -17.82 -18.04
C CYS A 183 -68.30 -17.75 -19.43
N SER A 184 -68.99 -17.22 -20.45
CA SER A 184 -68.44 -17.01 -21.78
C SER A 184 -67.28 -16.01 -21.79
N ALA A 185 -67.48 -14.83 -21.21
CA ALA A 185 -66.44 -13.81 -21.12
C ALA A 185 -65.30 -14.26 -20.19
N ALA A 186 -65.62 -14.91 -19.07
CA ALA A 186 -64.62 -15.43 -18.14
C ALA A 186 -63.66 -16.44 -18.81
N LEU A 187 -64.18 -17.34 -19.66
CA LEU A 187 -63.37 -18.32 -20.39
C LEU A 187 -62.36 -17.68 -21.35
N VAL A 188 -62.70 -16.56 -21.98
CA VAL A 188 -61.78 -15.83 -22.85
C VAL A 188 -60.58 -15.34 -22.03
N VAL A 189 -60.84 -14.66 -20.91
CA VAL A 189 -59.78 -14.10 -20.05
C VAL A 189 -58.95 -15.23 -19.41
N PHE A 190 -59.56 -16.31 -18.94
CA PHE A 190 -58.85 -17.47 -18.43
C PHE A 190 -57.99 -18.18 -19.49
N GLY A 191 -58.45 -18.21 -20.74
CA GLY A 191 -57.68 -18.71 -21.88
C GLY A 191 -56.42 -17.89 -22.12
N GLU A 192 -56.54 -16.56 -22.14
CA GLU A 192 -55.40 -15.66 -22.25
C GLU A 192 -54.41 -15.82 -21.09
N LEU A 193 -54.91 -15.93 -19.85
CA LEU A 193 -54.09 -16.18 -18.67
C LEU A 193 -53.30 -17.49 -18.77
N SER A 194 -53.94 -18.55 -19.27
CA SER A 194 -53.32 -19.86 -19.46
C SER A 194 -52.23 -19.85 -20.53
N LEU A 195 -52.37 -19.01 -21.56
CA LEU A 195 -51.35 -18.80 -22.58
C LEU A 195 -50.16 -18.01 -22.04
N GLN A 196 -50.41 -17.03 -21.16
CA GLN A 196 -49.36 -16.21 -20.57
C GLN A 196 -48.59 -16.94 -19.47
N LYS A 197 -49.28 -17.69 -18.60
CA LYS A 197 -48.67 -18.47 -17.53
C LYS A 197 -49.41 -19.78 -17.33
N THR A 198 -48.79 -20.87 -17.78
CA THR A 198 -49.30 -22.22 -17.59
C THR A 198 -49.49 -22.52 -16.10
N ASN A 199 -50.65 -23.11 -15.76
CA ASN A 199 -51.00 -23.51 -14.40
C ASN A 199 -50.96 -22.35 -13.38
N TYR A 200 -51.46 -21.19 -13.78
CA TYR A 200 -51.60 -20.06 -12.88
C TYR A 200 -52.76 -20.30 -11.90
N ARG A 201 -52.44 -20.43 -10.61
CA ARG A 201 -53.42 -20.61 -9.52
C ARG A 201 -54.41 -21.75 -9.83
N ASP A 202 -55.70 -21.48 -9.74
CA ASP A 202 -56.84 -22.37 -9.97
C ASP A 202 -57.52 -22.10 -11.34
N VAL A 203 -56.84 -21.41 -12.27
CA VAL A 203 -57.41 -21.05 -13.59
C VAL A 203 -57.95 -22.28 -14.32
N ASN A 204 -57.21 -23.39 -14.34
CA ASN A 204 -57.65 -24.62 -15.01
C ASN A 204 -58.94 -25.20 -14.41
N GLU A 205 -59.08 -25.15 -13.08
CA GLU A 205 -60.28 -25.64 -12.40
C GLU A 205 -61.49 -24.75 -12.69
N ARG A 206 -61.28 -23.42 -12.69
CA ARG A 206 -62.32 -22.44 -13.03
C ARG A 206 -62.78 -22.55 -14.48
N VAL A 207 -61.85 -22.80 -15.41
CA VAL A 207 -62.19 -23.08 -16.81
C VAL A 207 -63.13 -24.29 -16.90
N VAL A 208 -62.81 -25.40 -16.23
CA VAL A 208 -63.67 -26.60 -16.22
C VAL A 208 -65.05 -26.30 -15.63
N GLN A 209 -65.13 -25.51 -14.56
CA GLN A 209 -66.40 -25.10 -13.95
C GLN A 209 -67.24 -24.24 -14.89
N CYS A 210 -66.66 -23.22 -15.50
CA CYS A 210 -67.36 -22.35 -16.46
C CYS A 210 -67.88 -23.13 -17.68
N THR A 211 -67.07 -24.02 -18.25
CA THR A 211 -67.48 -24.85 -19.40
C THR A 211 -68.69 -25.72 -19.04
N ARG A 212 -68.66 -26.37 -17.86
CA ARG A 212 -69.77 -27.21 -17.39
C ARG A 212 -71.06 -26.40 -17.21
N ASN A 213 -70.96 -25.19 -16.67
CA ASN A 213 -72.13 -24.32 -16.46
C ASN A 213 -72.77 -23.91 -17.80
N LEU A 214 -71.95 -23.63 -18.82
CA LEU A 214 -72.43 -23.32 -20.16
C LEU A 214 -73.10 -24.53 -20.81
N ASP A 215 -72.51 -25.73 -20.69
CA ASP A 215 -73.09 -26.96 -21.23
C ASP A 215 -74.45 -27.31 -20.60
N ILE A 216 -74.60 -27.11 -19.28
CA ILE A 216 -75.91 -27.31 -18.63
C ILE A 216 -76.92 -26.29 -19.14
N GLY A 217 -76.51 -25.03 -19.30
CA GLY A 217 -77.38 -23.96 -19.82
C GLY A 217 -77.85 -24.19 -21.25
N THR A 218 -77.04 -24.82 -22.11
CA THR A 218 -77.45 -25.20 -23.47
C THR A 218 -78.41 -26.38 -23.45
N MET A 219 -78.12 -27.44 -22.68
CA MET A 219 -79.00 -28.61 -22.56
C MET A 219 -80.40 -28.26 -22.03
N LEU A 220 -80.51 -27.32 -21.09
CA LEU A 220 -81.81 -26.87 -20.58
C LEU A 220 -82.62 -26.10 -21.63
N LYS A 221 -81.97 -25.26 -22.43
CA LYS A 221 -82.64 -24.53 -23.51
C LYS A 221 -83.15 -25.45 -24.61
N ASP A 222 -82.41 -26.52 -24.90
CA ASP A 222 -82.80 -27.50 -25.92
C ASP A 222 -83.95 -28.41 -25.45
N ALA A 223 -84.18 -28.55 -24.14
CA ALA A 223 -85.24 -29.37 -23.57
C ALA A 223 -86.60 -28.66 -23.44
N ASP A 224 -86.61 -27.33 -23.49
CA ASP A 224 -87.82 -26.48 -23.38
C ASP A 224 -88.46 -26.15 -24.76
N VAL A 225 -87.92 -26.70 -25.86
CA VAL A 225 -88.40 -26.54 -27.25
C VAL A 225 -89.11 -27.81 -27.72
#